data_AF-A0A428XRT5-F1
#
_entry.id   AF-A0A428XRT5-F1
#
_cell.length_a   1.000
_cell.length_b   1.000
_cell.length_c   1.000
_cell.angle_alpha   90.00
_cell.angle_beta   90.00
_cell.angle_gamma   90.00
#
_symmetry.space_group_name_H-M   'P 1'
#
loop_
_entity.id
_entity.type
_entity.pdbx_description
1 polymer ?
#
loop_
_entity_poly.entity_id
_entity_poly.type
_entity_poly.pdbx_seq_one_letter_code
_entity_poly.pdbx_strand_id
1 'polypeptide(L)'
;MSESPTEDELFRAVSALIPFIRRWQLSLNPEDAEEVAQAVLLHGRSDTPPDQIAIAVEHQIDQHEERARRLAEAMRAVNDQRDPPGRAPPADGSVTAP
;
A
#
# COMPACT_ATOMS: atom_id res chain seq x y z
N MET A 1 -1.46 -1.86 -28.35
CA MET A 1 -1.68 -2.55 -27.06
C MET A 1 -0.32 -2.57 -26.38
N SER A 2 -0.15 -1.83 -25.28
CA SER A 2 1.12 -1.87 -24.54
C SER A 2 1.18 -3.16 -23.73
N GLU A 3 2.14 -4.02 -24.03
CA GLU A 3 2.40 -5.23 -23.23
C GLU A 3 2.86 -4.83 -21.83
N SER A 4 2.39 -5.57 -20.81
CA SER A 4 2.85 -5.41 -19.44
C SER A 4 4.38 -5.54 -19.36
N PRO A 5 5.07 -4.72 -18.56
CA PRO A 5 6.51 -4.87 -18.35
C PRO A 5 6.84 -6.28 -17.85
N THR A 6 7.94 -6.85 -18.33
CA THR A 6 8.43 -8.15 -17.84
C THR A 6 9.05 -8.00 -16.44
N GLU A 7 9.14 -9.10 -15.69
CA GLU A 7 9.75 -9.11 -14.35
C GLU A 7 11.21 -8.60 -14.36
N ASP A 8 11.98 -8.97 -15.39
CA ASP A 8 13.37 -8.51 -15.57
C ASP A 8 13.44 -6.99 -15.79
N GLU A 9 12.47 -6.42 -16.50
CA GLU A 9 12.41 -4.98 -16.76
C GLU A 9 12.03 -4.22 -15.50
N LEU A 10 11.06 -4.72 -14.74
CA LEU A 10 10.70 -4.19 -13.43
C LEU A 10 11.88 -4.24 -12.46
N PHE A 11 12.56 -5.39 -12.35
CA PHE A 11 13.72 -5.54 -11.47
C PHE A 11 14.84 -4.53 -11.81
N ARG A 12 15.13 -4.34 -13.10
CA ARG A 12 16.13 -3.35 -13.56
C ARG A 12 15.69 -1.92 -13.26
N ALA A 13 14.42 -1.59 -13.51
CA ALA A 13 13.87 -0.26 -13.25
C ALA A 13 13.88 0.07 -11.75
N VAL A 14 13.40 -0.83 -10.89
CA VAL A 14 13.45 -0.68 -9.43
C VAL A 14 14.91 -0.52 -8.96
N SER A 15 15.81 -1.36 -9.46
CA SER A 15 17.24 -1.26 -9.13
C SER A 15 17.85 0.10 -9.49
N ALA A 16 17.39 0.71 -10.59
CA ALA A 16 17.81 2.05 -11.01
C ALA A 16 17.19 3.17 -10.16
N LEU A 17 16.00 2.96 -9.57
CA LEU A 17 15.34 3.92 -8.69
C LEU A 17 15.94 3.93 -7.27
N ILE A 18 16.43 2.79 -6.77
CA ILE A 18 16.97 2.66 -5.40
C ILE A 18 18.01 3.74 -5.03
N PRO A 19 19.02 4.08 -5.88
CA PRO A 19 19.96 5.15 -5.58
C PRO A 19 19.29 6.51 -5.35
N PHE A 20 18.27 6.86 -6.13
CA PHE A 20 17.54 8.13 -5.97
C PHE A 20 16.73 8.14 -4.68
N ILE A 21 15.98 7.06 -4.42
CA ILE A 21 15.19 6.89 -3.18
C ILE A 21 16.10 7.07 -1.96
N ARG A 22 17.27 6.42 -1.95
CA ARG A 22 18.22 6.52 -0.85
C ARG A 22 18.88 7.89 -0.75
N ARG A 23 19.32 8.47 -1.86
CA ARG A 23 20.07 9.73 -1.88
C ARG A 23 19.21 10.94 -1.50
N TRP A 24 17.93 10.91 -1.87
CA TRP A 24 16.95 11.96 -1.58
C TRP A 24 16.06 11.66 -0.38
N GLN A 25 16.27 10.53 0.29
CA GLN A 25 15.50 10.10 1.47
C GLN A 25 13.99 10.07 1.19
N LEU A 26 13.60 9.58 0.02
CA LEU A 26 12.19 9.43 -0.33
C LEU A 26 11.56 8.35 0.56
N SER A 27 10.40 8.62 1.13
CA SER A 27 9.61 7.66 1.92
C SER A 27 8.84 6.70 1.02
N LEU A 28 9.54 6.10 0.07
CA LEU A 28 8.98 5.13 -0.87
C LEU A 28 9.23 3.73 -0.33
N ASN A 29 8.17 2.97 -0.08
CA ASN A 29 8.32 1.57 0.28
C ASN A 29 8.68 0.73 -0.97
N PRO A 30 9.07 -0.56 -0.82
CA PRO A 30 9.44 -1.39 -1.97
C PRO A 30 8.33 -1.60 -3.00
N GLU A 31 7.08 -1.72 -2.56
CA GLU A 31 5.90 -1.91 -3.43
C GLU A 31 5.63 -0.62 -4.22
N ASP A 32 5.69 0.53 -3.57
CA ASP A 32 5.56 1.85 -4.21
C ASP A 32 6.67 2.07 -5.27
N ALA A 33 7.89 1.60 -5.00
CA ALA A 33 9.00 1.68 -5.96
C ALA A 33 8.76 0.83 -7.21
N GLU A 34 8.12 -0.33 -7.05
CA GLU A 34 7.71 -1.21 -8.14
C GLU A 34 6.56 -0.60 -8.96
N GLU A 35 5.57 0.02 -8.31
CA GLU A 35 4.48 0.73 -8.99
C GLU A 35 5.00 1.91 -9.83
N VAL A 36 5.94 2.70 -9.29
CA VAL A 36 6.60 3.78 -10.05
C VAL A 36 7.35 3.21 -11.25
N ALA A 37 8.10 2.13 -11.07
CA ALA A 37 8.81 1.47 -12.18
C ALA A 37 7.83 0.97 -13.25
N GLN A 38 6.71 0.37 -12.84
CA GLN A 38 5.67 -0.11 -13.74
C GLN A 38 5.04 1.01 -14.55
N ALA A 39 4.66 2.12 -13.90
CA ALA A 39 4.09 3.28 -14.57
C ALA A 39 5.07 3.88 -15.61
N VAL A 40 6.34 4.04 -15.23
CA VAL A 40 7.38 4.56 -16.13
C VAL A 40 7.58 3.64 -17.34
N LEU A 41 7.66 2.33 -17.14
CA LEU A 41 7.85 1.37 -18.24
C LEU A 41 6.63 1.28 -19.16
N LEU A 42 5.42 1.31 -18.60
CA LEU A 42 4.18 1.23 -19.36
C LEU A 42 3.97 2.48 -20.23
N HIS A 43 4.16 3.67 -19.64
CA HIS A 43 3.98 4.92 -20.35
C HIS A 43 5.15 5.26 -21.28
N GLY A 44 6.38 4.86 -20.94
CA GLY A 44 7.56 5.02 -21.81
C GLY A 44 7.48 4.22 -23.12
N ARG A 45 6.58 3.23 -23.21
CA ARG A 45 6.28 2.46 -24.44
C ARG A 45 5.06 2.95 -25.19
N SER A 46 4.32 3.88 -24.60
CA SER A 46 3.06 4.35 -25.13
C SER A 46 3.25 5.63 -25.93
N ASP A 47 2.45 5.81 -26.98
CA ASP A 47 2.33 7.11 -27.68
C ASP A 47 1.43 8.10 -26.90
N THR A 48 1.20 7.84 -25.61
CA THR A 48 0.33 8.67 -24.78
C THR A 48 0.99 10.03 -24.54
N PRO A 49 0.29 11.14 -24.79
CA PRO A 49 0.80 12.47 -24.48
C PRO A 49 1.17 12.64 -22.99
N PRO A 50 2.23 13.40 -22.64
CA PRO A 50 2.69 13.54 -21.26
C PRO A 50 1.63 14.02 -20.25
N ASP A 51 0.74 14.92 -20.68
CA ASP A 51 -0.39 15.41 -19.89
C ASP A 51 -1.41 14.30 -19.58
N GLN A 52 -1.68 13.43 -20.54
CA GLN A 52 -2.56 12.28 -20.33
C GLN A 52 -1.90 11.20 -19.47
N ILE A 53 -0.58 11.05 -19.55
CA ILE A 53 0.18 10.17 -18.64
C ILE A 53 0.03 10.64 -17.20
N ALA A 54 0.24 11.94 -16.94
CA ALA A 54 0.11 12.49 -15.59
C ALA A 54 -1.28 12.26 -15.00
N ILE A 55 -2.34 12.59 -15.75
CA ILE A 55 -3.73 12.36 -15.33
C ILE A 55 -4.01 10.87 -15.05
N ALA A 56 -3.51 9.98 -15.91
CA ALA A 56 -3.70 8.54 -15.73
C ALA A 56 -3.00 8.01 -14.47
N VAL A 57 -1.81 8.50 -14.17
CA VAL A 57 -1.05 8.12 -12.97
C VAL A 57 -1.68 8.71 -11.71
N GLU A 58 -2.14 9.97 -11.73
CA GLU A 58 -2.88 10.59 -10.62
C GLU A 58 -4.15 9.78 -10.29
N HIS A 59 -4.92 9.40 -11.31
CA HIS A 59 -6.10 8.54 -11.12
C HIS A 59 -5.75 7.16 -10.54
N GLN A 60 -4.59 6.59 -10.89
CA GLN A 60 -4.14 5.34 -10.27
C GLN A 60 -3.85 5.57 -8.79
N ILE A 61 -3.07 6.60 -8.43
CA ILE A 61 -2.75 6.94 -7.04
C ILE A 61 -4.04 7.06 -6.20
N ASP A 62 -5.04 7.81 -6.67
CA ASP A 62 -6.33 7.96 -5.99
C ASP A 62 -7.02 6.61 -5.73
N GLN A 63 -6.96 5.68 -6.69
CA GLN A 63 -7.53 4.34 -6.55
C GLN A 63 -6.75 3.49 -5.54
N HIS A 64 -5.42 3.62 -5.49
CA HIS A 64 -4.59 2.94 -4.51
C HIS A 64 -4.88 3.46 -3.08
N GLU A 65 -4.98 4.77 -2.90
CA GLU A 65 -5.35 5.39 -1.61
C GLU A 65 -6.73 4.94 -1.13
N GLU A 66 -7.73 4.93 -2.01
CA GLU A 66 -9.09 4.50 -1.65
C GLU A 66 -9.15 3.00 -1.33
N ARG A 67 -8.37 2.16 -2.01
CA ARG A 67 -8.25 0.73 -1.65
C ARG A 67 -7.57 0.55 -0.29
N ALA A 68 -6.48 1.27 -0.03
CA ALA A 68 -5.77 1.21 1.24
C ALA A 68 -6.66 1.66 2.41
N ARG A 69 -7.43 2.74 2.22
CA ARG A 69 -8.40 3.24 3.21
C ARG A 69 -9.47 2.19 3.53
N ARG A 70 -10.09 1.59 2.52
CA ARG A 70 -11.09 0.53 2.72
C ARG A 70 -10.52 -0.70 3.43
N LEU A 71 -9.29 -1.09 3.10
CA LEU A 71 -8.62 -2.20 3.79
C LEU A 71 -8.36 -1.86 5.26
N ALA A 72 -7.88 -0.66 5.56
CA ALA A 72 -7.64 -0.21 6.92
C ALA A 72 -8.94 -0.17 7.76
N GLU A 73 -10.04 0.30 7.18
CA GLU A 73 -11.37 0.28 7.81
C GLU A 73 -11.84 -1.15 8.11
N ALA A 74 -11.69 -2.06 7.15
CA ALA A 74 -12.04 -3.47 7.34
C ALA A 74 -11.19 -4.13 8.45
N MET A 75 -9.87 -3.87 8.48
CA MET A 75 -8.99 -4.40 9.52
C MET A 75 -9.32 -3.85 10.91
N ARG A 76 -9.69 -2.56 11.01
CA ARG A 76 -10.14 -1.96 12.27
C ARG A 76 -11.43 -2.62 12.77
N ALA A 77 -12.41 -2.81 11.89
CA ALA A 77 -13.67 -3.47 12.25
C ALA A 77 -13.48 -4.92 12.75
N VAL A 78 -12.50 -5.65 12.21
CA VAL A 78 -12.13 -7.00 12.68
C VAL A 78 -11.48 -6.95 14.06
N ASN A 79 -10.60 -5.99 14.31
CA ASN A 79 -9.95 -5.84 15.62
C ASN A 79 -10.93 -5.41 16.71
N ASP A 80 -11.85 -4.50 16.41
CA ASP A 80 -12.91 -4.07 17.34
C ASP A 80 -13.88 -5.20 17.71
N GLN A 81 -14.07 -6.20 16.83
CA GLN A 81 -14.83 -7.42 17.15
C GLN A 81 -14.04 -8.43 18.00
N ARG A 82 -12.70 -8.35 17.99
CA ARG A 82 -11.81 -9.25 18.74
C ARG A 82 -11.58 -8.82 20.18
N ASP A 83 -11.73 -7.53 20.48
CA ASP A 83 -11.62 -6.94 21.82
C ASP A 83 -12.99 -6.43 22.30
N PRO A 84 -13.86 -7.28 22.88
CA PRO A 84 -15.10 -6.78 23.47
C PRO A 84 -14.79 -5.87 24.67
N PRO A 85 -15.56 -4.78 24.88
CA PRO A 85 -15.34 -3.88 26.00
C PRO A 85 -15.52 -4.63 27.33
N GLY A 86 -14.43 -4.75 28.08
CA GLY A 86 -14.43 -5.02 29.51
C GLY A 86 -15.12 -6.32 29.94
N ARG A 87 -14.39 -7.43 29.92
CA ARG A 87 -14.72 -8.53 30.83
C ARG A 87 -14.51 -7.98 32.25
N ALA A 88 -15.61 -7.65 32.94
CA ALA A 88 -15.58 -7.20 34.32
C ALA A 88 -14.72 -8.18 35.16
N PRO A 89 -13.83 -7.68 36.03
CA PRO A 89 -13.10 -8.56 36.93
C PRO A 89 -14.12 -9.34 37.78
N PRO A 90 -13.91 -10.64 38.02
CA PRO A 90 -14.80 -11.42 38.87
C PRO A 90 -14.83 -10.77 40.26
N ALA A 91 -16.02 -10.42 40.71
CA ALA A 91 -16.24 -9.90 42.05
C ALA A 91 -15.77 -10.94 43.07
N ASP A 92 -14.90 -10.52 43.98
CA ASP A 92 -14.54 -11.27 45.19
C ASP A 92 -15.81 -11.78 45.88
N GLY A 93 -15.97 -13.09 45.87
CA GLY A 93 -17.03 -13.81 46.57
C GLY A 93 -16.40 -14.73 47.60
N SER A 94 -16.37 -14.27 48.84
CA SER A 94 -15.93 -14.98 50.04
C SER A 94 -16.41 -16.43 50.10
N VAL A 95 -15.50 -17.35 50.39
CA VAL A 95 -15.85 -18.64 51.00
C VAL A 95 -15.14 -18.74 52.34
N THR A 96 -15.93 -18.48 53.37
CA THR A 96 -15.75 -18.87 54.77
C THR A 96 -15.45 -20.36 54.84
N ALA A 97 -14.38 -20.75 55.53
CA ALA A 97 -14.15 -22.13 55.94
C ALA A 97 -14.22 -22.22 57.49
N PRO A 98 -14.85 -23.26 58.06
CA PRO A 98 -14.94 -23.49 59.50
C PRO A 98 -13.63 -24.00 60.11
#